data_AF-A0A1E5MN22-F1
#
_entry.id   AF-A0A1E5MN22-F1
#
_cell.length_a   1.000
_cell.length_b   1.000
_cell.length_c   1.000
_cell.angle_alpha   90.00
_cell.angle_beta   90.00
_cell.angle_gamma   90.00
#
_symmetry.space_group_name_H-M   'P 1'
#
loop_
_entity.id
_entity.type
_entity.pdbx_description
1 polymer ?
#
loop_
_entity_poly.entity_id
_entity_poly.type
_entity_poly.pdbx_seq_one_letter_code
_entity_poly.pdbx_strand_id
1 'polypeptide(L)'
;MVSARPPRGARTTAPRGVVVTLVAAVAVVLLALCTAPATGTTRTAPPWPAPTDLETRAEAAGLRNVWGEPLAEHVHTHLTVLDGATPVTVPGDVGHSARRHFAAELHTHDTSGILHVESPTQQTFTLGQFFDEWDVSLGAGHVGGLRGELTVWVDGHRYLGNPRSIELTNRRQVVLAVTTVGEVAHRPAPFDWPPQYR
;
A
#
# COMPACT_ATOMS: atom_id res chain seq x y z
N MET A 1 -74.98 -63.68 -9.86
CA MET A 1 -74.89 -62.30 -9.30
C MET A 1 -73.44 -61.86 -9.44
N VAL A 2 -73.10 -61.19 -10.55
CA VAL A 2 -71.72 -60.77 -10.87
C VAL A 2 -71.64 -59.25 -10.73
N SER A 3 -70.66 -58.82 -9.95
CA SER A 3 -70.33 -57.44 -9.59
C SER A 3 -69.61 -56.74 -10.75
N ALA A 4 -70.03 -55.52 -11.11
CA ALA A 4 -69.34 -54.67 -12.08
C ALA A 4 -69.05 -53.29 -11.46
N ARG A 5 -67.80 -52.85 -11.62
CA ARG A 5 -67.21 -51.57 -11.14
C ARG A 5 -67.03 -50.60 -12.34
N PRO A 6 -66.58 -49.34 -12.16
CA PRO A 6 -67.33 -48.09 -12.37
C PRO A 6 -66.82 -47.24 -13.57
N PRO A 7 -67.41 -46.06 -13.89
CA PRO A 7 -66.78 -45.10 -14.79
C PRO A 7 -65.84 -44.11 -14.08
N ARG A 8 -64.78 -43.76 -14.80
CA ARG A 8 -63.60 -42.98 -14.40
C ARG A 8 -63.87 -41.46 -14.49
N GLY A 9 -63.61 -40.73 -13.40
CA GLY A 9 -63.44 -39.28 -13.44
C GLY A 9 -62.04 -38.89 -13.92
N ALA A 10 -61.97 -38.01 -14.92
CA ALA A 10 -60.73 -37.47 -15.46
C ALA A 10 -60.04 -36.56 -14.43
N ARG A 11 -58.75 -36.81 -14.17
CA ARG A 11 -57.87 -35.91 -13.41
C ARG A 11 -57.01 -35.13 -14.40
N THR A 12 -57.22 -33.83 -14.46
CA THR A 12 -56.36 -32.86 -15.15
C THR A 12 -55.05 -32.72 -14.37
N THR A 13 -53.93 -33.13 -14.97
CA THR A 13 -52.58 -32.90 -14.47
C THR A 13 -52.11 -31.50 -14.83
N ALA A 14 -51.88 -30.65 -13.83
CA ALA A 14 -51.15 -29.39 -14.01
C ALA A 14 -49.63 -29.67 -14.10
N PRO A 15 -48.87 -28.98 -14.98
CA PRO A 15 -47.43 -29.13 -15.04
C PRO A 15 -46.78 -28.47 -13.82
N ARG A 16 -45.95 -29.23 -13.10
CA ARG A 16 -45.08 -28.73 -12.04
C ARG A 16 -43.98 -27.88 -12.69
N GLY A 17 -44.07 -26.56 -12.53
CA GLY A 17 -42.97 -25.65 -12.85
C GLY A 17 -41.78 -25.95 -11.96
N VAL A 18 -40.64 -26.29 -12.57
CA VAL A 18 -39.35 -26.37 -11.90
C VAL A 18 -38.91 -24.95 -11.60
N VAL A 19 -38.96 -24.54 -10.34
CA VAL A 19 -38.28 -23.32 -9.88
C VAL A 19 -36.80 -23.66 -9.79
N VAL A 20 -36.05 -23.31 -10.84
CA VAL A 20 -34.59 -23.31 -10.79
C VAL A 20 -34.18 -22.07 -10.02
N THR A 21 -33.87 -22.24 -8.73
CA THR A 21 -33.26 -21.18 -7.94
C THR A 21 -31.82 -21.01 -8.42
N LEU A 22 -31.59 -20.02 -9.29
CA LEU A 22 -30.25 -19.55 -9.62
C LEU A 22 -29.67 -18.90 -8.37
N VAL A 23 -28.89 -19.65 -7.60
CA VAL A 23 -27.98 -19.07 -6.62
C VAL A 23 -26.86 -18.40 -7.42
N ALA A 24 -26.96 -17.09 -7.62
CA ALA A 24 -25.86 -16.31 -8.14
C ALA A 24 -24.72 -16.38 -7.13
N ALA A 25 -23.70 -17.19 -7.42
CA ALA A 25 -22.44 -17.14 -6.72
C ALA A 25 -21.79 -15.79 -7.01
N VAL A 26 -21.93 -14.84 -6.08
CA VAL A 26 -21.14 -13.61 -6.08
C VAL A 26 -19.71 -14.01 -5.76
N ALA A 27 -18.92 -14.29 -6.79
CA ALA A 27 -17.48 -14.40 -6.66
C ALA A 27 -16.94 -13.00 -6.41
N VAL A 28 -16.75 -12.64 -5.14
CA VAL A 28 -15.94 -11.48 -4.77
C VAL A 28 -14.50 -11.83 -5.14
N VAL A 29 -14.08 -11.43 -6.34
CA VAL A 29 -12.69 -11.54 -6.78
C VAL A 29 -11.90 -10.46 -6.04
N LEU A 30 -11.39 -10.79 -4.85
CA LEU A 30 -10.33 -10.01 -4.20
C LEU A 30 -9.05 -10.25 -5.01
N LEU A 31 -8.86 -9.46 -6.07
CA LEU A 31 -7.55 -9.33 -6.72
C LEU A 31 -6.61 -8.67 -5.70
N ALA A 32 -6.00 -9.48 -4.84
CA ALA A 32 -4.77 -9.10 -4.17
C ALA A 32 -3.72 -8.96 -5.28
N LEU A 33 -3.56 -7.74 -5.83
CA LEU A 33 -2.35 -7.40 -6.56
C LEU A 33 -1.20 -7.44 -5.55
N CYS A 34 -0.63 -8.63 -5.38
CA CYS A 34 0.62 -8.82 -4.68
C CYS A 34 1.71 -8.18 -5.55
N THR A 35 1.86 -6.85 -5.46
CA THR A 35 3.09 -6.18 -5.89
C THR A 35 4.19 -6.69 -4.97
N ALA A 36 4.88 -7.73 -5.43
CA ALA A 36 6.07 -8.24 -4.77
C ALA A 36 7.09 -7.08 -4.63
N PRO A 37 7.92 -7.09 -3.58
CA PRO A 37 9.05 -6.17 -3.52
C PRO A 37 9.90 -6.32 -4.76
N ALA A 38 10.50 -5.22 -5.23
CA ALA A 38 11.55 -5.30 -6.23
C ALA A 38 12.58 -6.34 -5.78
N THR A 39 12.92 -7.27 -6.67
CA THR A 39 13.92 -8.32 -6.40
C THR A 39 15.22 -7.64 -6.00
N GLY A 40 15.74 -7.94 -4.81
CA GLY A 40 17.04 -7.42 -4.35
C GLY A 40 16.98 -6.32 -3.28
N THR A 41 15.79 -5.88 -2.84
CA THR A 41 15.70 -4.90 -1.73
C THR A 41 16.35 -5.40 -0.44
N THR A 42 17.05 -4.51 0.25
CA THR A 42 17.83 -4.83 1.46
C THR A 42 16.92 -5.28 2.61
N ARG A 43 17.37 -6.30 3.36
CA ARG A 43 16.71 -6.86 4.55
C ARG A 43 17.59 -6.82 5.81
N THR A 44 18.49 -5.85 5.89
CA THR A 44 19.33 -5.61 7.07
C THR A 44 18.57 -4.83 8.13
N ALA A 45 19.03 -4.86 9.38
CA ALA A 45 18.51 -3.99 10.42
C ALA A 45 18.79 -2.51 10.10
N PRO A 46 17.94 -1.56 10.57
CA PRO A 46 18.21 -0.14 10.46
C PRO A 46 19.45 0.28 11.30
N PRO A 47 20.09 1.44 11.01
CA PRO A 47 19.65 2.47 10.07
C PRO A 47 19.90 2.10 8.61
N TRP A 48 18.96 2.49 7.72
CA TRP A 48 19.11 2.35 6.28
C TRP A 48 19.50 3.70 5.67
N PRO A 49 20.68 3.81 5.04
CA PRO A 49 21.12 5.07 4.42
C PRO A 49 20.30 5.39 3.16
N ALA A 50 20.34 6.65 2.72
CA ALA A 50 19.85 7.00 1.39
C ALA A 50 20.77 6.38 0.31
N PRO A 51 20.22 5.78 -0.76
CA PRO A 51 21.01 5.23 -1.85
C PRO A 51 21.73 6.33 -2.63
N THR A 52 22.91 6.01 -3.16
CA THR A 52 23.70 6.96 -3.96
C THR A 52 23.58 6.72 -5.47
N ASP A 53 23.11 5.54 -5.86
CA ASP A 53 22.83 5.08 -7.23
C ASP A 53 21.44 5.54 -7.71
N LEU A 54 21.19 6.84 -7.62
CA LEU A 54 19.87 7.49 -7.77
C LEU A 54 19.08 7.03 -9.01
N GLU A 55 19.68 7.10 -10.20
CA GLU A 55 19.02 6.75 -11.46
C GLU A 55 18.58 5.28 -11.48
N THR A 56 19.49 4.36 -11.10
CA THR A 56 19.21 2.92 -11.04
C THR A 56 18.06 2.63 -10.08
N ARG A 57 18.01 3.32 -8.94
CA ARG A 57 16.97 3.13 -7.92
C ARG A 57 15.62 3.67 -8.34
N ALA A 58 15.60 4.87 -8.93
CA ALA A 58 14.39 5.44 -9.51
C ALA A 58 13.84 4.51 -10.61
N GLU A 59 14.69 4.05 -11.55
CA GLU A 59 14.27 3.13 -12.61
C GLU A 59 13.73 1.81 -12.05
N ALA A 60 14.38 1.23 -11.04
CA ALA A 60 13.93 0.01 -10.37
C ALA A 60 12.57 0.18 -9.67
N ALA A 61 12.28 1.39 -9.19
CA ALA A 61 11.00 1.78 -8.61
C ALA A 61 9.94 2.21 -9.65
N GLY A 62 10.29 2.22 -10.94
CA GLY A 62 9.43 2.71 -12.01
C GLY A 62 9.19 4.22 -11.95
N LEU A 63 10.17 4.97 -11.45
CA LEU A 63 10.20 6.42 -11.33
C LEU A 63 11.23 7.01 -12.30
N ARG A 64 11.14 8.32 -12.54
CA ARG A 64 12.11 9.03 -13.39
C ARG A 64 12.59 10.34 -12.77
N ASN A 65 13.74 10.83 -13.23
CA ASN A 65 14.21 12.17 -12.89
C ASN A 65 13.27 13.23 -13.48
N VAL A 66 12.85 14.18 -12.64
CA VAL A 66 11.98 15.32 -13.00
C VAL A 66 12.63 16.66 -12.66
N TRP A 67 13.94 16.68 -12.36
CA TRP A 67 14.64 17.90 -11.99
C TRP A 67 14.47 19.01 -13.04
N GLY A 68 13.90 20.13 -12.62
CA GLY A 68 13.67 21.29 -13.49
C GLY A 68 12.53 21.13 -14.48
N GLU A 69 11.75 20.03 -14.42
CA GLU A 69 10.54 19.87 -15.21
C GLU A 69 9.36 20.65 -14.58
N PRO A 70 8.40 21.13 -15.38
CA PRO A 70 7.15 21.70 -14.84
C PRO A 70 6.32 20.59 -14.18
N LEU A 71 5.80 20.86 -12.98
CA LEU A 71 5.04 19.90 -12.21
C LEU A 71 3.52 20.10 -12.40
N ALA A 72 2.82 19.02 -12.73
CA ALA A 72 1.35 18.96 -12.74
C ALA A 72 0.79 18.39 -11.42
N GLU A 73 1.62 17.68 -10.67
CA GLU A 73 1.34 17.14 -9.34
C GLU A 73 2.48 17.47 -8.40
N HIS A 74 2.13 18.00 -7.23
CA HIS A 74 3.06 18.31 -6.15
C HIS A 74 2.35 18.08 -4.81
N VAL A 75 2.55 16.93 -4.20
CA VAL A 75 1.87 16.53 -2.96
C VAL A 75 2.85 15.93 -1.95
N HIS A 76 2.47 15.97 -0.66
CA HIS A 76 3.36 15.56 0.43
C HIS A 76 2.70 14.50 1.32
N THR A 77 3.40 13.41 1.61
CA THR A 77 2.97 12.36 2.56
C THR A 77 3.98 12.27 3.69
N HIS A 78 3.56 12.13 4.94
CA HIS A 78 4.48 11.88 6.04
C HIS A 78 4.54 10.38 6.38
N LEU A 79 5.76 9.84 6.45
CA LEU A 79 6.04 8.45 6.81
C LEU A 79 6.74 8.36 8.18
N THR A 80 6.18 7.57 9.07
CA THR A 80 6.83 7.15 10.32
C THR A 80 7.10 5.66 10.29
N VAL A 81 8.33 5.26 10.64
CA VAL A 81 8.71 3.86 10.85
C VAL A 81 9.10 3.68 12.33
N LEU A 82 8.58 2.65 12.98
CA LEU A 82 8.85 2.32 14.38
C LEU A 82 9.37 0.87 14.51
N ASP A 83 10.43 0.70 15.29
CA ASP A 83 10.88 -0.58 15.85
C ASP A 83 10.42 -0.64 17.32
N GLY A 84 9.31 -1.33 17.54
CA GLY A 84 8.55 -1.23 18.79
C GLY A 84 8.04 0.19 19.02
N ALA A 85 8.52 0.84 20.08
CA ALA A 85 8.26 2.24 20.40
C ALA A 85 9.35 3.20 19.89
N THR A 86 10.42 2.67 19.29
CA THR A 86 11.60 3.45 18.88
C THR A 86 11.44 3.95 17.45
N PRO A 87 11.50 5.26 17.18
CA PRO A 87 11.50 5.78 15.82
C PRO A 87 12.72 5.33 15.02
N VAL A 88 12.48 4.92 13.78
CA VAL A 88 13.52 4.64 12.77
C VAL A 88 13.54 5.79 11.79
N THR A 89 14.72 6.37 11.59
CA THR A 89 14.92 7.50 10.68
C THR A 89 14.66 7.10 9.23
N VAL A 90 13.76 7.83 8.56
CA VAL A 90 13.72 7.92 7.10
C VAL A 90 14.76 8.98 6.71
N PRO A 91 15.80 8.66 5.93
CA PRO A 91 16.86 9.60 5.61
C PRO A 91 16.36 10.69 4.65
N GLY A 92 17.02 11.84 4.70
CA GLY A 92 16.92 12.83 3.63
C GLY A 92 17.64 12.36 2.38
N ASP A 93 17.35 13.02 1.26
CA ASP A 93 17.98 12.78 -0.04
C ASP A 93 17.78 11.36 -0.60
N VAL A 94 16.73 10.64 -0.18
CA VAL A 94 16.27 9.46 -0.93
C VAL A 94 15.70 9.96 -2.24
N GLY A 95 16.26 9.52 -3.37
CA GLY A 95 15.80 9.94 -4.70
C GLY A 95 16.13 11.39 -5.07
N HIS A 96 16.96 12.10 -4.30
CA HIS A 96 17.21 13.52 -4.52
C HIS A 96 18.71 13.87 -4.41
N SER A 97 19.18 14.74 -5.31
CA SER A 97 20.51 15.36 -5.23
C SER A 97 20.59 16.63 -6.04
N ALA A 98 20.62 17.77 -5.34
CA ALA A 98 20.83 19.07 -5.98
C ALA A 98 22.17 19.16 -6.72
N ARG A 99 23.23 18.51 -6.20
CA ARG A 99 24.55 18.50 -6.85
C ARG A 99 24.54 17.78 -8.19
N ARG A 100 23.69 16.78 -8.33
CA ARG A 100 23.56 15.97 -9.55
C ARG A 100 22.41 16.44 -10.45
N HIS A 101 21.68 17.49 -10.04
CA HIS A 101 20.44 17.91 -10.69
C HIS A 101 19.48 16.74 -10.88
N PHE A 102 19.22 16.03 -9.78
CA PHE A 102 18.38 14.83 -9.77
C PHE A 102 17.30 14.96 -8.71
N ALA A 103 16.06 14.70 -9.09
CA ALA A 103 14.93 14.48 -8.21
C ALA A 103 14.06 13.41 -8.89
N ALA A 104 13.97 12.22 -8.32
CA ALA A 104 12.96 11.26 -8.74
C ALA A 104 11.57 11.84 -8.45
N GLU A 105 10.56 11.36 -9.17
CA GLU A 105 9.17 11.76 -8.94
C GLU A 105 8.71 11.58 -7.49
N LEU A 106 9.37 10.68 -6.76
CA LEU A 106 9.15 10.44 -5.35
C LEU A 106 10.49 10.62 -4.63
N HIS A 107 10.57 11.47 -3.62
CA HIS A 107 11.85 11.71 -2.93
C HIS A 107 11.67 12.29 -1.51
N THR A 108 12.77 12.40 -0.76
CA THR A 108 12.84 13.16 0.50
C THR A 108 13.91 14.25 0.42
N HIS A 109 13.68 15.38 1.10
CA HIS A 109 14.70 16.44 1.23
C HIS A 109 15.49 16.35 2.54
N ASP A 110 14.90 15.81 3.60
CA ASP A 110 15.49 15.76 4.93
C ASP A 110 14.98 14.57 5.75
N THR A 111 15.37 14.50 7.02
CA THR A 111 15.02 13.40 7.93
C THR A 111 13.65 13.56 8.59
N SER A 112 12.80 14.47 8.15
CA SER A 112 11.45 14.66 8.71
C SER A 112 10.51 13.50 8.39
N GLY A 113 10.83 12.68 7.39
CA GLY A 113 9.94 11.63 6.88
C GLY A 113 8.87 12.16 5.92
N ILE A 114 8.94 13.41 5.49
CA ILE A 114 8.08 13.94 4.42
C ILE A 114 8.56 13.41 3.07
N LEU A 115 7.70 12.61 2.46
CA LEU A 115 7.81 12.13 1.09
C LEU A 115 7.18 13.16 0.16
N HIS A 116 7.96 13.61 -0.81
CA HIS A 116 7.54 14.50 -1.89
C HIS A 116 7.13 13.66 -3.09
N VAL A 117 5.95 13.92 -3.63
CA VAL A 117 5.57 13.50 -4.98
C VAL A 117 5.60 14.74 -5.84
N GLU A 118 6.49 14.76 -6.82
CA GLU A 118 6.63 15.83 -7.82
C GLU A 118 6.60 15.18 -9.20
N SER A 119 5.51 15.38 -9.96
CA SER A 119 5.39 14.75 -11.27
C SER A 119 4.85 15.74 -12.31
N PRO A 120 5.33 15.68 -13.56
CA PRO A 120 4.81 16.46 -14.67
C PRO A 120 3.46 15.96 -15.18
N THR A 121 2.95 14.84 -14.64
CA THR A 121 1.62 14.31 -14.93
C THR A 121 0.92 13.91 -13.63
N GLN A 122 -0.42 13.91 -13.61
CA GLN A 122 -1.16 13.36 -12.48
C GLN A 122 -1.21 11.83 -12.59
N GLN A 123 -0.68 11.14 -11.58
CA GLN A 123 -0.72 9.68 -11.52
C GLN A 123 -0.63 9.18 -10.09
N THR A 124 -1.02 7.93 -9.87
CA THR A 124 -0.96 7.32 -8.54
C THR A 124 0.47 6.89 -8.23
N PHE A 125 1.04 7.47 -7.18
CA PHE A 125 2.29 7.01 -6.56
C PHE A 125 2.01 6.22 -5.30
N THR A 126 2.86 5.25 -4.98
CA THR A 126 2.63 4.32 -3.86
C THR A 126 3.83 4.24 -2.92
N LEU A 127 3.56 3.87 -1.68
CA LEU A 127 4.57 3.59 -0.68
C LEU A 127 5.54 2.49 -1.14
N GLY A 128 5.08 1.52 -1.93
CA GLY A 128 5.92 0.48 -2.51
C GLY A 128 7.04 1.05 -3.38
N GLN A 129 6.74 2.04 -4.22
CA GLN A 129 7.74 2.69 -5.08
C GLN A 129 8.80 3.42 -4.24
N PHE A 130 8.39 4.13 -3.18
CA PHE A 130 9.36 4.76 -2.27
C PHE A 130 10.31 3.74 -1.65
N PHE A 131 9.78 2.61 -1.16
CA PHE A 131 10.58 1.57 -0.54
C PHE A 131 11.50 0.83 -1.54
N ASP A 132 11.08 0.70 -2.79
CA ASP A 132 11.93 0.14 -3.85
C ASP A 132 13.07 1.10 -4.21
N GLU A 133 12.79 2.40 -4.31
CA GLU A 133 13.80 3.43 -4.56
C GLU A 133 14.76 3.55 -3.37
N TRP A 134 14.26 3.51 -2.14
CA TRP A 134 15.07 3.54 -0.93
C TRP A 134 15.88 2.25 -0.71
N ASP A 135 15.64 1.20 -1.50
CA ASP A 135 16.25 -0.13 -1.34
C ASP A 135 15.91 -0.83 -0.01
N VAL A 136 14.75 -0.58 0.56
CA VAL A 136 14.31 -1.20 1.82
C VAL A 136 13.14 -2.13 1.55
N SER A 137 13.27 -3.41 1.91
CA SER A 137 12.19 -4.37 1.65
C SER A 137 10.97 -4.08 2.53
N LEU A 138 9.80 -3.85 1.95
CA LEU A 138 8.54 -3.69 2.68
C LEU A 138 7.60 -4.87 2.40
N GLY A 139 6.94 -5.41 3.42
CA GLY A 139 5.95 -6.48 3.26
C GLY A 139 5.01 -6.59 4.46
N ALA A 140 4.12 -7.58 4.45
CA ALA A 140 3.04 -7.71 5.44
C ALA A 140 3.50 -7.95 6.90
N GLY A 141 4.77 -8.24 7.15
CA GLY A 141 5.31 -8.50 8.50
C GLY A 141 6.74 -8.01 8.69
N HIS A 142 7.21 -7.11 7.82
CA HIS A 142 8.58 -6.61 7.90
C HIS A 142 8.74 -5.23 7.27
N VAL A 143 9.76 -4.51 7.76
CA VAL A 143 10.32 -3.30 7.14
C VAL A 143 11.84 -3.45 7.17
N GLY A 144 12.48 -3.54 6.01
CA GLY A 144 13.86 -3.97 5.86
C GLY A 144 14.13 -5.29 6.60
N GLY A 145 15.03 -5.25 7.57
CA GLY A 145 15.35 -6.37 8.46
C GLY A 145 14.54 -6.43 9.77
N LEU A 146 13.70 -5.44 10.07
CA LEU A 146 12.77 -5.51 11.19
C LEU A 146 11.70 -6.56 10.88
N ARG A 147 11.47 -7.49 11.82
CA ARG A 147 10.55 -8.62 11.64
C ARG A 147 9.66 -8.78 12.85
N GLY A 148 8.39 -9.05 12.62
CA GLY A 148 7.41 -9.27 13.67
C GLY A 148 5.99 -9.01 13.19
N GLU A 149 5.15 -8.45 14.06
CA GLU A 149 3.82 -7.97 13.68
C GLU A 149 3.92 -6.56 13.11
N LEU A 150 3.59 -6.39 11.83
CA LEU A 150 3.51 -5.08 11.20
C LEU A 150 2.12 -4.48 11.40
N THR A 151 2.08 -3.39 12.16
CA THR A 151 0.90 -2.61 12.46
C THR A 151 0.95 -1.32 11.64
N VAL A 152 0.06 -1.20 10.63
CA VAL A 152 0.01 -0.04 9.72
C VAL A 152 -1.15 0.90 10.00
N TRP A 153 -0.91 2.20 10.13
CA TRP A 153 -1.97 3.21 10.15
C TRP A 153 -1.88 4.14 8.95
N VAL A 154 -3.04 4.49 8.41
CA VAL A 154 -3.20 5.53 7.38
C VAL A 154 -4.19 6.56 7.91
N ASP A 155 -3.73 7.81 8.04
CA ASP A 155 -4.51 8.93 8.57
C ASP A 155 -5.16 8.62 9.93
N GLY A 156 -4.38 7.96 10.79
CA GLY A 156 -4.81 7.52 12.12
C GLY A 156 -5.59 6.21 12.15
N HIS A 157 -6.10 5.70 11.03
CA HIS A 157 -6.94 4.51 11.01
C HIS A 157 -6.13 3.25 10.75
N ARG A 158 -6.52 2.12 11.36
CA ARG A 158 -5.89 0.82 11.09
C ARG A 158 -6.05 0.49 9.61
N TYR A 159 -4.93 0.19 8.94
CA TYR A 159 -4.92 -0.26 7.57
C TYR A 159 -4.68 -1.77 7.52
N LEU A 160 -5.61 -2.50 6.90
CA LEU A 160 -5.59 -3.95 6.73
C LEU A 160 -5.47 -4.24 5.23
N GLY A 161 -4.25 -4.20 4.72
CA GLY A 161 -3.97 -4.39 3.29
C GLY A 161 -2.47 -4.47 3.03
N ASN A 162 -2.10 -4.61 1.76
CA ASN A 162 -0.70 -4.59 1.36
C ASN A 162 -0.11 -3.18 1.64
N PRO A 163 0.86 -3.01 2.55
CA PRO A 163 1.42 -1.69 2.85
C PRO A 163 2.07 -1.04 1.63
N ARG A 164 2.59 -1.84 0.68
CA ARG A 164 3.18 -1.33 -0.56
C ARG A 164 2.16 -0.66 -1.48
N SER A 165 0.86 -0.95 -1.33
CA SER A 165 -0.22 -0.39 -2.17
C SER A 165 -0.79 0.92 -1.64
N ILE A 166 -0.29 1.43 -0.50
CA ILE A 166 -0.76 2.69 0.07
C ILE A 166 -0.37 3.82 -0.88
N GLU A 167 -1.37 4.47 -1.46
CA GLU A 167 -1.18 5.66 -2.29
C GLU A 167 -0.60 6.83 -1.49
N LEU A 168 0.17 7.68 -2.16
CA LEU A 168 0.75 8.90 -1.58
C LEU A 168 -0.05 10.11 -2.04
N THR A 169 -0.89 10.65 -1.16
CA THR A 169 -1.68 11.87 -1.43
C THR A 169 -1.28 13.00 -0.50
N ASN A 170 -1.73 14.22 -0.81
CA ASN A 170 -1.41 15.38 -0.01
C ASN A 170 -1.86 15.22 1.46
N ARG A 171 -0.92 15.45 2.37
CA ARG A 171 -1.01 15.30 3.84
C ARG A 171 -1.42 13.93 4.36
N ARG A 172 -1.31 12.88 3.54
CA ARG A 172 -1.41 11.49 4.02
C ARG A 172 -0.40 11.28 5.15
N GLN A 173 -0.80 10.61 6.21
CA GLN A 173 0.09 10.17 7.28
C GLN A 173 0.12 8.64 7.32
N VAL A 174 1.28 8.06 7.13
CA VAL A 174 1.51 6.62 7.19
C VAL A 174 2.40 6.29 8.36
N VAL A 175 1.97 5.36 9.21
CA VAL A 175 2.78 4.81 10.30
C VAL A 175 2.95 3.33 10.08
N LEU A 176 4.21 2.87 10.04
CA LEU A 176 4.61 1.47 10.01
C LEU A 176 5.25 1.13 11.36
N ALA A 177 4.60 0.33 12.20
CA ALA A 177 5.21 -0.14 13.44
C ALA A 177 5.44 -1.64 13.39
N VAL A 178 6.68 -2.07 13.57
CA VAL A 178 7.04 -3.49 13.70
C VAL A 178 7.23 -3.79 15.18
N THR A 179 6.46 -4.72 15.72
CA THR A 179 6.55 -5.15 17.13
C THR A 179 6.88 -6.63 17.24
N THR A 180 7.34 -7.06 18.43
CA THR A 180 7.38 -8.48 18.73
C THR A 180 5.97 -9.04 18.72
N VAL A 181 5.80 -10.30 18.31
CA VAL A 181 4.48 -10.95 18.25
C VAL A 181 3.80 -10.88 19.62
N GLY A 182 2.57 -10.37 19.65
CA GLY A 182 1.76 -10.23 20.87
C GLY A 182 1.96 -8.91 21.62
N GLU A 183 2.90 -8.06 21.19
CA GLU A 183 3.00 -6.70 21.69
C GLU A 183 2.01 -5.77 20.96
N VAL A 184 1.32 -4.94 21.75
CA VAL A 184 0.41 -3.94 21.19
C VAL A 184 1.22 -2.74 20.70
N ALA A 185 1.21 -2.52 19.39
CA ALA A 185 1.84 -1.34 18.83
C ALA A 185 1.05 -0.06 19.16
N HIS A 186 1.78 0.99 19.54
CA HIS A 186 1.20 2.28 19.92
C HIS A 186 1.31 3.25 18.74
N ARG A 187 0.19 3.85 18.33
CA ARG A 187 0.20 4.89 17.31
C ARG A 187 0.78 6.18 17.91
N PRO A 188 1.75 6.84 17.25
CA PRO A 188 2.22 8.14 17.69
C PRO A 188 1.13 9.21 17.55
N ALA A 189 1.39 10.39 18.13
CA ALA A 189 0.60 11.57 17.86
C ALA A 189 0.65 11.91 16.36
N PRO A 190 -0.41 12.55 15.80
CA PRO A 190 -0.37 13.04 14.44
C PRO A 190 0.86 13.93 14.19
N PHE A 191 1.44 13.82 13.00
CA PHE A 191 2.55 14.67 12.58
C PHE A 191 2.13 16.14 12.54
N ASP A 192 2.93 17.01 13.16
CA ASP A 192 2.75 18.45 13.10
C ASP A 192 3.38 18.99 11.81
N TRP A 193 2.55 19.17 10.79
CA TRP A 193 3.00 19.66 9.49
C TRP A 193 3.59 21.07 9.61
N PRO A 194 4.83 21.28 9.12
CA PRO A 194 5.40 22.61 9.02
C PRO A 194 4.54 23.54 8.16
N PRO A 195 4.48 24.85 8.46
CA PRO A 195 3.56 25.79 7.81
C PRO A 195 3.63 25.81 6.27
N GLN A 196 4.80 25.58 5.67
CA GLN A 196 4.98 25.55 4.22
C GLN A 196 4.26 24.38 3.53
N TYR A 197 3.85 23.36 4.29
CA TYR A 197 3.07 22.23 3.79
C TYR A 197 1.57 22.35 4.14
N ARG A 198 1.12 23.46 4.78
CA ARG A 198 -0.26 23.69 5.26
C ARG A 198 -1.19 24.37 4.26
#